data_AF-A0A9P8ILQ4-F1
#
_entry.id   AF-A0A9P8ILQ4-F1
#
_cell.length_a   1.000
_cell.length_b   1.000
_cell.length_c   1.000
_cell.angle_alpha   90.00
_cell.angle_beta   90.00
_cell.angle_gamma   90.00
#
_symmetry.space_group_name_H-M   'P 1'
#
loop_
_entity.id
_entity.type
_entity.pdbx_description
1 polymer ?
#
loop_
_entity_poly.entity_id
_entity_poly.type
_entity_poly.pdbx_seq_one_letter_code
_entity_poly.pdbx_strand_id
1 'polypeptide(L)'
;MASEASRRYEDDLDRACSLDIDRLDPIRRMEMCIGRGKVLPTAFVPPQSATPQSLFPASIGRKAHPPVTRFIRVDDPKSFLIYTDGACPGNGQAEPKGGWAFVFGPQERNTTSSVNERLQGPLGDYANPTSNRAELRATIGALRYKNWASVGFTTLSCLSD
;
A
#
# COMPACT_ATOMS: atom_id res chain seq x y z
N MET A 1 18.26 -12.69 -43.88
CA MET A 1 19.19 -12.87 -42.74
C MET A 1 19.11 -11.74 -41.70
N ALA A 2 18.75 -10.49 -42.04
CA ALA A 2 18.63 -9.38 -41.07
C ALA A 2 17.29 -9.31 -40.29
N SER A 3 16.22 -9.97 -40.77
CA SER A 3 14.88 -9.86 -40.17
C SER A 3 14.65 -10.76 -38.95
N GLU A 4 15.45 -11.81 -38.80
CA GLU A 4 15.26 -12.85 -37.77
C GLU A 4 16.03 -12.48 -36.48
N ALA A 5 17.15 -11.78 -36.61
CA ALA A 5 17.91 -11.24 -35.49
C ALA A 5 17.21 -10.04 -34.82
N SER A 6 16.53 -9.18 -35.59
CA SER A 6 15.76 -8.05 -35.05
C SER A 6 14.56 -8.51 -34.23
N ARG A 7 13.84 -9.55 -34.71
CA ARG A 7 12.71 -10.14 -33.98
C ARG A 7 13.14 -10.82 -32.68
N ARG A 8 14.31 -11.48 -32.66
CA ARG A 8 14.87 -12.02 -31.41
C ARG A 8 15.25 -10.94 -30.41
N TYR A 9 15.77 -9.80 -30.86
CA TYR A 9 16.09 -8.68 -29.98
C TYR A 9 14.84 -8.05 -29.37
N GLU A 10 13.77 -7.90 -30.15
CA GLU A 10 12.48 -7.40 -29.66
C GLU A 10 11.78 -8.40 -28.72
N ASP A 11 11.80 -9.71 -29.03
CA ASP A 11 11.29 -10.77 -28.14
C ASP A 11 12.09 -10.85 -26.82
N ASP A 12 13.41 -10.69 -26.87
CA ASP A 12 14.26 -10.69 -25.67
C ASP A 12 14.05 -9.44 -24.81
N LEU A 13 13.75 -8.29 -25.42
CA LEU A 13 13.36 -7.05 -24.73
C LEU A 13 11.97 -7.17 -24.09
N ASP A 14 10.99 -7.73 -24.80
CA ASP A 14 9.64 -7.96 -24.27
C ASP A 14 9.64 -9.01 -23.15
N ARG A 15 10.49 -10.04 -23.26
CA ARG A 15 10.71 -11.04 -22.21
C ARG A 15 11.47 -10.49 -21.02
N ALA A 16 12.45 -9.62 -21.22
CA ALA A 16 13.12 -8.91 -20.12
C ALA A 16 12.16 -7.95 -19.41
N CYS A 17 11.33 -7.21 -20.15
CA CYS A 17 10.26 -6.36 -19.60
C CYS A 17 9.21 -7.18 -18.84
N SER A 18 8.81 -8.37 -19.31
CA SER A 18 7.82 -9.19 -18.60
C SER A 18 8.40 -9.82 -17.32
N LEU A 19 9.68 -10.20 -17.32
CA LEU A 19 10.36 -10.76 -16.15
C LEU A 19 10.69 -9.71 -15.07
N ASP A 20 10.80 -8.44 -15.45
CA ASP A 20 10.97 -7.32 -14.50
C ASP A 20 9.63 -6.85 -13.91
N ILE A 21 8.52 -6.92 -14.66
CA ILE A 21 7.17 -6.61 -14.13
C ILE A 21 6.76 -7.64 -13.06
N ASP A 22 7.04 -8.93 -13.26
CA ASP A 22 6.71 -9.98 -12.29
C ASP A 22 7.52 -9.88 -10.97
N ARG A 23 8.68 -9.21 -10.99
CA ARG A 23 9.51 -8.95 -9.80
C ARG A 23 9.12 -7.68 -9.05
N LEU A 24 8.34 -6.80 -9.67
CA LEU A 24 8.02 -5.47 -9.15
C LEU A 24 6.57 -5.29 -8.68
N ASP A 25 5.74 -6.33 -8.67
CA ASP A 25 4.40 -6.31 -8.10
C ASP A 25 4.35 -6.96 -6.69
N PRO A 26 4.83 -6.28 -5.62
CA PRO A 26 4.71 -6.76 -4.26
C PRO A 26 3.24 -6.87 -3.81
N ILE A 27 2.30 -6.28 -4.55
CA ILE A 27 0.87 -6.30 -4.24
C ILE A 27 0.22 -7.59 -4.73
N ARG A 28 0.59 -8.10 -5.92
CA ARG A 28 0.04 -9.35 -6.48
C ARG A 28 0.57 -10.60 -5.78
N ARG A 29 1.82 -10.54 -5.28
CA ARG A 29 2.44 -11.60 -4.47
C ARG A 29 2.41 -11.30 -2.96
N MET A 30 1.37 -10.65 -2.46
CA MET A 30 1.08 -10.73 -1.03
C MET A 30 0.71 -12.18 -0.71
N GLU A 31 1.70 -13.04 -0.42
CA GLU A 31 1.45 -14.36 0.16
C GLU A 31 0.53 -14.15 1.36
N MET A 32 -0.69 -14.67 1.24
CA MET A 32 -1.73 -14.45 2.22
C MET A 32 -1.44 -15.31 3.43
N CYS A 33 -0.68 -14.76 4.37
CA CYS A 33 -0.57 -15.36 5.69
C CYS A 33 -1.83 -15.05 6.51
N ILE A 34 -2.42 -16.04 7.16
CA ILE A 34 -3.46 -15.79 8.16
C ILE A 34 -2.79 -15.13 9.36
N GLY A 35 -3.35 -14.00 9.81
CA GLY A 35 -2.86 -13.32 11.02
C GLY A 35 -3.00 -14.24 12.23
N ARG A 36 -1.95 -14.38 13.04
CA ARG A 36 -1.95 -15.29 14.21
C ARG A 36 -2.75 -14.77 15.41
N GLY A 37 -3.41 -13.61 15.29
CA GLY A 37 -4.18 -12.97 16.38
C GLY A 37 -3.35 -12.50 17.58
N LYS A 38 -2.01 -12.47 17.50
CA LYS A 38 -1.13 -12.14 18.63
C LYS A 38 -1.05 -10.65 18.97
N VAL A 39 -1.32 -9.79 17.99
CA VAL A 39 -1.29 -8.33 18.13
C VAL A 39 -2.61 -7.81 17.57
N LEU A 40 -3.34 -7.09 18.41
CA LEU A 40 -4.58 -6.43 18.03
C LEU A 40 -4.32 -4.93 17.86
N PRO A 41 -4.91 -4.28 16.83
CA PRO A 41 -4.90 -2.84 16.72
C PRO A 41 -5.51 -2.19 17.96
N THR A 42 -4.98 -1.04 18.35
CA THR A 42 -5.54 -0.21 19.42
C THR A 42 -5.98 1.12 18.83
N ALA A 43 -7.05 1.71 19.39
CA ALA A 43 -7.50 3.02 18.97
C ALA A 43 -6.44 4.07 19.29
N PHE A 44 -6.15 4.93 18.32
CA PHE A 44 -5.26 6.07 18.52
C PHE A 44 -6.02 7.21 19.18
N VAL A 45 -5.51 7.70 20.32
CA VAL A 45 -6.12 8.83 21.05
C VAL A 45 -5.24 10.06 20.87
N PRO A 46 -5.59 11.01 19.99
CA PRO A 46 -4.82 12.23 19.80
C PRO A 46 -4.98 13.20 20.98
N PRO A 47 -3.99 14.08 21.23
CA PRO A 47 -4.18 15.22 22.11
C PRO A 47 -5.36 16.10 21.65
N GLN A 48 -6.05 16.72 22.60
CA GLN A 48 -7.17 17.62 22.31
C GLN A 48 -6.67 18.78 21.42
N SER A 49 -7.37 19.06 20.31
CA SER A 49 -7.02 20.02 19.23
C SER A 49 -5.93 19.61 18.23
N ALA A 50 -5.27 18.47 18.41
CA ALA A 50 -4.26 18.02 17.46
C ALA A 50 -4.90 17.51 16.16
N THR A 51 -4.36 17.94 15.02
CA THR A 51 -4.72 17.41 13.69
C THR A 51 -3.73 16.33 13.26
N PRO A 52 -4.13 15.40 12.37
CA PRO A 52 -3.20 14.41 11.80
C PRO A 52 -1.94 15.05 11.21
N GLN A 53 -2.08 16.19 10.52
CA GLN A 53 -0.96 16.91 9.90
C GLN A 53 -0.03 17.55 10.96
N SER A 54 -0.56 17.99 12.09
CA SER A 54 0.25 18.53 13.19
C SER A 54 1.04 17.45 13.93
N LEU A 55 0.46 16.25 14.07
CA LEU A 55 1.10 15.11 14.74
C LEU A 55 2.06 14.35 13.83
N PHE A 56 1.74 14.28 12.54
CA PHE A 56 2.46 13.51 11.52
C PHE A 56 2.81 14.36 10.30
N PRO A 57 3.65 15.39 10.44
CA PRO A 57 4.09 16.19 9.30
C PRO A 57 4.94 15.37 8.32
N ALA A 58 5.01 15.84 7.07
CA ALA A 58 5.97 15.33 6.11
C ALA A 58 7.40 15.53 6.63
N SER A 59 8.12 14.43 6.85
CA SER A 59 9.43 14.39 7.48
C SER A 59 10.31 13.31 6.87
N ILE A 60 11.64 13.50 6.96
CA ILE A 60 12.63 12.60 6.34
C ILE A 60 12.90 11.39 7.25
N GLY A 61 12.53 10.21 6.79
CA GLY A 61 12.91 8.92 7.37
C GLY A 61 14.35 8.57 7.02
N ARG A 62 15.29 8.87 7.93
CA ARG A 62 16.74 8.70 7.72
C ARG A 62 17.24 7.26 7.80
N LYS A 63 16.44 6.34 8.34
CA LYS A 63 16.78 4.90 8.46
C LYS A 63 16.52 4.12 7.17
N ALA A 64 15.72 4.67 6.25
CA ALA A 64 15.57 4.11 4.92
C ALA A 64 16.80 4.47 4.06
N HIS A 65 17.16 3.57 3.14
CA HIS A 65 18.22 3.79 2.16
C HIS A 65 17.66 3.58 0.74
N PRO A 66 17.56 4.64 -0.09
CA PRO A 66 17.82 6.05 0.23
C PRO A 66 16.81 6.61 1.28
N PRO A 67 17.13 7.74 1.95
CA PRO A 67 16.17 8.42 2.83
C PRO A 67 14.87 8.73 2.10
N VAL A 68 13.74 8.59 2.80
CA VAL A 68 12.40 8.77 2.20
C VAL A 68 11.54 9.72 3.02
N THR A 69 10.75 10.58 2.38
CA THR A 69 9.78 11.43 3.07
C THR A 69 8.52 10.63 3.42
N ARG A 70 8.07 10.74 4.67
CA ARG A 70 6.87 10.06 5.22
C ARG A 70 6.14 10.99 6.19
N PHE A 71 4.92 10.64 6.58
CA PHE A 71 4.17 11.34 7.63
C PHE A 71 4.62 10.84 9.01
N ILE A 72 5.75 11.33 9.51
CA ILE A 72 6.40 10.80 10.71
C ILE A 72 5.89 11.55 11.94
N ARG A 73 5.66 10.83 13.03
CA ARG A 73 5.18 11.42 14.26
C ARG A 73 6.24 12.36 14.86
N VAL A 74 5.83 13.56 15.27
CA VAL A 74 6.77 14.62 15.74
C VAL A 74 7.57 14.22 17.00
N ASP A 75 6.94 13.49 17.91
CA ASP A 75 7.47 13.07 19.21
C ASP A 75 7.96 11.60 19.23
N ASP A 76 7.71 10.84 18.16
CA ASP A 76 8.21 9.47 18.01
C ASP A 76 8.61 9.17 16.54
N PRO A 77 9.90 9.25 16.21
CA PRO A 77 10.37 9.02 14.84
C PRO A 77 10.25 7.56 14.37
N LYS A 78 9.85 6.62 15.24
CA LYS A 78 9.53 5.22 14.88
C LYS A 78 8.04 5.02 14.57
N SER A 79 7.23 6.05 14.75
CA SER A 79 5.80 6.07 14.43
C SER A 79 5.56 6.88 13.16
N PHE A 80 4.67 6.39 12.29
CA PHE A 80 4.23 7.16 11.13
C PHE A 80 2.77 6.88 10.78
N LEU A 81 2.19 7.79 10.00
CA LEU A 81 0.80 7.77 9.54
C LEU A 81 0.70 7.23 8.11
N ILE A 82 -0.29 6.36 7.90
CA ILE A 82 -0.75 5.94 6.57
C ILE A 82 -2.25 6.27 6.48
N TYR A 83 -2.63 6.92 5.37
CA TYR A 83 -4.04 7.09 5.01
C TYR A 83 -4.51 5.87 4.25
N THR A 84 -5.68 5.35 4.57
CA THR A 84 -6.29 4.18 3.95
C THR A 84 -7.73 4.51 3.59
N ASP A 85 -8.20 4.03 2.44
CA ASP A 85 -9.57 4.26 1.98
C ASP A 85 -10.02 3.13 1.05
N GLY A 86 -11.31 2.84 1.04
CA GLY A 86 -11.93 1.70 0.39
C GLY A 86 -13.33 2.00 -0.14
N ALA A 87 -13.41 2.43 -1.41
CA ALA A 87 -14.69 2.70 -2.04
C ALA A 87 -15.31 1.47 -2.71
N CYS A 88 -16.65 1.35 -2.64
CA CYS A 88 -17.41 0.40 -3.44
C CYS A 88 -18.69 1.01 -4.04
N PRO A 89 -18.58 1.67 -5.21
CA PRO A 89 -19.75 2.05 -5.99
C PRO A 89 -20.69 0.87 -6.25
N GLY A 90 -21.99 1.09 -5.99
CA GLY A 90 -23.03 0.07 -6.17
C GLY A 90 -23.05 -0.99 -5.06
N ASN A 91 -22.53 -0.70 -3.87
CA ASN A 91 -22.55 -1.61 -2.72
C ASN A 91 -23.95 -2.23 -2.50
N GLY A 92 -24.03 -3.55 -2.47
CA GLY A 92 -25.28 -4.32 -2.33
C GLY A 92 -26.13 -4.47 -3.60
N GLN A 93 -25.67 -3.98 -4.75
CA GLN A 93 -26.33 -4.14 -6.06
C GLN A 93 -25.76 -5.33 -6.83
N ALA A 94 -26.35 -5.64 -8.00
CA ALA A 94 -26.00 -6.82 -8.81
C ALA A 94 -24.56 -6.82 -9.35
N GLU A 95 -23.93 -5.65 -9.50
CA GLU A 95 -22.58 -5.51 -10.08
C GLU A 95 -21.76 -4.44 -9.35
N PRO A 96 -21.47 -4.63 -8.04
CA PRO A 96 -20.68 -3.66 -7.31
C PRO A 96 -19.24 -3.68 -7.84
N LYS A 97 -18.59 -2.51 -7.84
CA LYS A 97 -17.16 -2.40 -8.14
C LYS A 97 -16.49 -1.84 -6.91
N GLY A 98 -15.56 -2.58 -6.33
CA GLY A 98 -14.76 -2.13 -5.20
C GLY A 98 -13.36 -1.75 -5.63
N GLY A 99 -12.78 -0.78 -4.95
CA GLY A 99 -11.37 -0.40 -5.05
C GLY A 99 -10.86 -0.03 -3.66
N TRP A 100 -9.55 -0.11 -3.48
CA TRP A 100 -8.92 0.23 -2.22
C TRP A 100 -7.60 0.94 -2.49
N ALA A 101 -7.20 1.83 -1.60
CA ALA A 101 -5.97 2.58 -1.72
C ALA A 101 -5.38 2.90 -0.35
N PHE A 102 -4.07 3.16 -0.35
CA PHE A 102 -3.42 3.76 0.80
C PHE A 102 -2.30 4.71 0.37
N VAL A 103 -2.06 5.73 1.19
CA VAL A 103 -1.03 6.76 0.99
C VAL A 103 -0.11 6.77 2.21
N PHE A 104 1.17 6.50 1.99
CA PHE A 104 2.17 6.32 3.04
C PHE A 104 3.23 7.44 3.07
N GLY A 105 3.10 8.45 2.23
CA GLY A 105 3.96 9.63 2.25
C GLY A 105 3.39 10.77 1.39
N PRO A 106 4.03 11.95 1.41
CA PRO A 106 3.63 13.03 0.53
C PRO A 106 3.81 12.63 -0.94
N GLN A 107 2.98 13.19 -1.82
CA GLN A 107 3.14 13.03 -3.26
C GLN A 107 4.31 13.89 -3.72
N GLU A 108 5.46 13.27 -4.02
CA GLU A 108 6.61 13.95 -4.62
C GLU A 108 6.83 13.44 -6.05
N ARG A 109 7.39 14.30 -6.91
CA ARG A 109 7.70 13.93 -8.31
C ARG A 109 8.65 12.73 -8.31
N ASN A 110 8.38 11.75 -9.16
CA ASN A 110 9.20 10.54 -9.34
C ASN A 110 9.31 9.64 -8.10
N THR A 111 8.39 9.75 -7.14
CA THR A 111 8.32 8.82 -6.00
C THR A 111 6.95 8.19 -5.89
N THR A 112 6.92 6.89 -5.62
CA THR A 112 5.69 6.18 -5.28
C THR A 112 5.43 6.35 -3.79
N SER A 113 4.37 7.08 -3.44
CA SER A 113 3.92 7.27 -2.05
C SER A 113 2.50 6.78 -1.80
N SER A 114 1.90 6.11 -2.78
CA SER A 114 0.58 5.52 -2.70
C SER A 114 0.50 4.20 -3.47
N VAL A 115 -0.50 3.40 -3.12
CA VAL A 115 -0.90 2.19 -3.83
C VAL A 115 -2.41 2.23 -3.96
N ASN A 116 -2.93 1.83 -5.11
CA ASN A 116 -4.35 1.70 -5.38
C ASN A 116 -4.58 0.46 -6.23
N GLU A 117 -5.65 -0.27 -5.95
CA GLU A 117 -5.97 -1.51 -6.63
C GLU A 117 -7.48 -1.79 -6.66
N ARG A 118 -7.89 -2.64 -7.59
CA ARG A 118 -9.26 -3.16 -7.61
C ARG A 118 -9.47 -4.11 -6.42
N LEU A 119 -10.63 -4.05 -5.79
CA LEU A 119 -11.04 -5.04 -4.79
C LEU A 119 -11.34 -6.36 -5.51
N GLN A 120 -10.43 -7.31 -5.34
CA GLN A 120 -10.60 -8.71 -5.71
C GLN A 120 -10.69 -9.55 -4.43
N GLY A 121 -11.23 -10.76 -4.52
CA GLY A 121 -11.14 -11.70 -3.40
C GLY A 121 -9.70 -12.07 -3.10
N PRO A 122 -9.42 -12.55 -1.87
CA PRO A 122 -8.07 -12.85 -1.44
C PRO A 122 -7.35 -13.81 -2.39
N LEU A 123 -8.05 -14.79 -2.96
CA LEU A 123 -7.51 -15.80 -3.88
C LEU A 123 -7.72 -15.44 -5.37
N GLY A 124 -8.05 -14.19 -5.68
CA GLY A 124 -8.53 -13.80 -7.01
C GLY A 124 -9.97 -14.24 -7.28
N ASP A 125 -10.66 -14.74 -6.25
CA ASP A 125 -12.06 -15.11 -6.29
C ASP A 125 -12.96 -13.87 -6.34
N TYR A 126 -14.01 -13.90 -7.16
CA TYR A 126 -14.97 -12.82 -7.29
C TYR A 126 -15.99 -12.86 -6.14
N ALA A 127 -15.54 -12.78 -4.89
CA ALA A 127 -16.45 -12.50 -3.78
C ALA A 127 -17.03 -11.10 -3.98
N ASN A 128 -18.35 -10.94 -3.78
CA ASN A 128 -19.04 -9.67 -4.02
C ASN A 128 -18.35 -8.51 -3.29
N PRO A 129 -17.84 -7.51 -4.02
CA PRO A 129 -17.18 -6.37 -3.40
C PRO A 129 -18.19 -5.57 -2.55
N THR A 130 -17.71 -5.14 -1.38
CA THR A 130 -18.46 -4.28 -0.44
C THR A 130 -17.53 -3.20 0.09
N SER A 131 -18.08 -2.08 0.57
CA SER A 131 -17.27 -1.00 1.17
C SER A 131 -16.43 -1.50 2.33
N ASN A 132 -17.03 -2.23 3.29
CA ASN A 132 -16.31 -2.76 4.45
C ASN A 132 -15.11 -3.66 4.05
N ARG A 133 -15.25 -4.45 2.97
CA ARG A 133 -14.14 -5.27 2.46
C ARG A 133 -13.06 -4.42 1.83
N ALA A 134 -13.43 -3.34 1.14
CA ALA A 134 -12.49 -2.41 0.54
C ALA A 134 -11.66 -1.70 1.62
N GLU A 135 -12.30 -1.17 2.66
CA GLU A 135 -11.62 -0.51 3.79
C GLU A 135 -10.63 -1.42 4.50
N LEU A 136 -11.08 -2.65 4.82
CA LEU A 136 -10.21 -3.63 5.46
C LEU A 136 -9.06 -4.05 4.54
N ARG A 137 -9.31 -4.16 3.23
CA ARG A 137 -8.25 -4.50 2.26
C ARG A 137 -7.22 -3.39 2.16
N ALA A 138 -7.63 -2.12 2.22
CA ALA A 138 -6.74 -0.96 2.27
C ALA A 138 -5.80 -1.03 3.47
N THR A 139 -6.35 -1.24 4.66
CA THR A 139 -5.57 -1.36 5.91
C THR A 139 -4.62 -2.57 5.87
N ILE A 140 -5.09 -3.74 5.45
CA ILE A 140 -4.24 -4.94 5.35
C ILE A 140 -3.14 -4.74 4.30
N GLY A 141 -3.48 -4.11 3.17
CA GLY A 141 -2.53 -3.75 2.11
C GLY A 141 -1.42 -2.86 2.64
N ALA A 142 -1.77 -1.77 3.33
CA ALA A 142 -0.84 -0.86 3.96
C ALA A 142 0.12 -1.56 4.93
N LEU A 143 -0.42 -2.39 5.83
CA LEU A 143 0.37 -3.10 6.85
C LEU A 143 1.38 -4.09 6.24
N ARG A 144 1.04 -4.69 5.09
CA ARG A 144 1.85 -5.74 4.44
C ARG A 144 2.73 -5.27 3.29
N TYR A 145 2.52 -4.04 2.81
CA TYR A 145 3.19 -3.53 1.62
C TYR A 145 4.72 -3.60 1.68
N LYS A 146 5.29 -3.31 2.84
CA LYS A 146 6.73 -3.37 3.10
C LYS A 146 6.99 -3.91 4.49
N ASN A 147 8.21 -4.40 4.71
CA ASN A 147 8.72 -4.58 6.07
C ASN A 147 9.03 -3.20 6.67
N TRP A 148 8.02 -2.53 7.22
CA TRP A 148 8.16 -1.17 7.78
C TRP A 148 9.22 -1.09 8.88
N ALA A 149 9.40 -2.18 9.64
CA ALA A 149 10.41 -2.25 10.68
C ALA A 149 11.83 -2.18 10.11
N SER A 150 12.08 -2.75 8.92
CA SER A 150 13.40 -2.69 8.28
C SER A 150 13.77 -1.29 7.79
N VAL A 151 12.79 -0.39 7.64
CA VAL A 151 13.00 1.02 7.29
C VAL A 151 12.85 1.95 8.49
N GLY A 152 12.76 1.39 9.71
CA GLY A 152 12.84 2.13 10.96
C GLY A 152 11.51 2.45 11.64
N PHE A 153 10.37 1.99 11.10
CA PHE A 153 9.05 2.22 11.69
C PHE A 153 8.51 0.96 12.37
N THR A 154 8.29 1.06 13.68
CA THR A 154 7.75 -0.04 14.49
C THR A 154 6.27 0.13 14.80
N THR A 155 5.76 1.36 14.64
CA THR A 155 4.38 1.72 14.95
C THR A 155 3.75 2.37 13.73
N LEU A 156 2.62 1.84 13.29
CA LEU A 156 1.84 2.39 12.18
C LEU A 156 0.52 2.91 12.74
N SER A 157 0.21 4.17 12.45
CA SER A 157 -1.12 4.74 12.65
C SER A 157 -1.85 4.73 11.32
N CYS A 158 -3.05 4.14 11.28
CA CYS A 158 -3.91 4.16 10.10
C CYS A 158 -5.02 5.19 10.32
N LEU A 159 -5.25 6.05 9.33
CA LEU A 159 -6.41 6.91 9.27
C LEU A 159 -7.29 6.47 8.10
N SER A 160 -8.53 6.09 8.41
CA SER A 160 -9.61 5.79 7.46
C SER A 160 -10.78 6.74 7.71
N ASP A 161 -11.77 6.73 6.82
CA ASP A 161 -13.06 7.42 7.00
C ASP A 161 -14.00 6.70 8.00
#